data_AF-A0A812SPE0-F1
#
_entry.id   AF-A0A812SPE0-F1
#
_cell.length_a   1.000
_cell.length_b   1.000
_cell.length_c   1.000
_cell.angle_alpha   90.00
_cell.angle_beta   90.00
_cell.angle_gamma   90.00
#
_symmetry.space_group_name_H-M   'P 1'
#
loop_
_entity.id
_entity.type
_entity.pdbx_description
1 polymer ?
#
loop_
_entity_poly.entity_id
_entity_poly.type
_entity_poly.pdbx_seq_one_letter_code
_entity_poly.pdbx_strand_id
1 'polypeptide(L)'
;MCAQLASLQAPFLNDFRSELVSSLLPDLPSLACALEEFVEKTFVEKEGDPHASQVITQLITPDDDLCLELCKKSVRRLRGSLLKLTKDKHGCWIVQQALQCVPAEFHAFLALELRGKVLACSQHLHGNFVLQKCVELLSHNDVTFIVEELKNHAVEAASHVYSCRVLQRIIEHCPHDNPGMSDLLNNLLQSETLHKLAMDPYGNNVLRAVLTRGRPLHLKQIATLFIDDCNILAYARNRHASLVLERLLEAMSGEFRTELQEERNALMIALLGQDTPNPPFTQMALDRFGNYIAQRVIEDSQDMEQQRILHLLSALGPKLRRAVNGRHILQSARRKFGSQLSFHFPAASDPL
;
A
#
# COMPACT_ATOMS: atom_id res chain seq x y z
N MET A 1 7.40 12.41 43.94
CA MET A 1 7.43 12.01 42.51
C MET A 1 6.05 11.74 41.92
N CYS A 2 5.35 10.62 42.19
CA CYS A 2 4.04 10.35 41.54
C CYS A 2 2.99 11.47 41.71
N ALA A 3 2.92 12.11 42.88
CA ALA A 3 2.05 13.27 43.11
C ALA A 3 2.51 14.55 42.40
N GLN A 4 3.82 14.74 42.17
CA GLN A 4 4.37 15.85 41.40
C GLN A 4 4.15 15.64 39.89
N LEU A 5 4.29 14.39 39.41
CA LEU A 5 4.03 13.99 38.03
C LEU A 5 2.54 14.15 37.66
N ALA A 6 1.63 13.85 38.59
CA ALA A 6 0.19 14.03 38.40
C ALA A 6 -0.26 15.50 38.36
N SER A 7 0.55 16.43 38.90
CA SER A 7 0.23 17.87 39.01
C SER A 7 0.73 18.74 37.85
N LEU A 8 1.49 18.17 36.90
CA LEU A 8 2.05 18.93 35.79
C LEU A 8 0.99 19.21 34.71
N GLN A 9 0.64 20.49 34.54
CA GLN A 9 -0.15 20.99 33.41
C GLN A 9 0.72 21.26 32.18
N ALA A 10 0.07 21.28 31.02
CA ALA A 10 0.61 21.15 29.66
C ALA A 10 1.75 22.07 29.14
N PRO A 11 2.13 23.24 29.70
CA PRO A 11 3.11 24.09 29.00
C PRO A 11 4.58 23.62 29.05
N PHE A 12 4.94 22.67 29.93
CA PHE A 12 6.35 22.36 30.26
C PHE A 12 6.91 21.07 29.63
N LEU A 13 6.29 20.55 28.56
CA LEU A 13 6.65 19.26 27.97
C LEU A 13 8.08 19.17 27.37
N ASN A 14 8.73 20.29 27.05
CA ASN A 14 10.13 20.28 26.57
C ASN A 14 11.15 20.31 27.73
N ASP A 15 10.82 20.97 28.84
CA ASP A 15 11.69 21.03 30.03
C ASP A 15 11.51 19.80 30.93
N PHE A 16 10.34 19.15 30.88
CA PHE A 16 10.02 17.98 31.70
C PHE A 16 11.03 16.84 31.55
N ARG A 17 11.47 16.53 30.32
CA ARG A 17 12.41 15.43 30.09
C ARG A 17 13.82 15.77 30.57
N SER A 18 14.26 17.01 30.38
CA SER A 18 15.55 17.50 30.85
C SER A 18 15.59 17.59 32.39
N GLU A 19 14.55 18.12 33.03
CA GLU A 19 14.44 18.17 34.49
C GLU A 19 14.30 16.79 35.13
N LEU A 20 13.53 15.89 34.51
CA LEU A 20 13.34 14.51 35.00
C LEU A 20 14.66 13.72 34.85
N VAL A 21 15.34 13.79 33.70
CA VAL A 21 16.66 13.14 33.52
C VAL A 21 17.75 13.78 34.42
N SER A 22 17.77 15.11 34.55
CA SER A 22 18.77 15.85 35.36
C SER A 22 18.59 15.67 36.86
N SER A 23 17.35 15.55 37.36
CA SER A 23 17.07 15.36 38.79
C SER A 23 17.19 13.90 39.25
N LEU A 24 17.27 12.95 38.32
CA LEU A 24 17.15 11.50 38.61
C LEU A 24 18.39 10.67 38.25
N LEU A 25 19.46 11.34 37.78
CA LEU A 25 20.81 10.79 37.61
C LEU A 25 21.41 10.07 38.84
N PRO A 26 21.08 10.40 40.10
CA PRO A 26 21.73 9.74 41.25
C PRO A 26 21.20 8.34 41.58
N ASP A 27 20.00 7.93 41.13
CA ASP A 27 19.29 6.77 41.71
C ASP A 27 18.45 5.99 40.68
N LEU A 28 19.14 5.37 39.71
CA LEU A 28 18.55 4.62 38.58
C LEU A 28 17.52 3.52 38.94
N PRO A 29 17.66 2.74 40.02
CA PRO A 29 16.71 1.65 40.34
C PRO A 29 15.36 2.14 40.88
N SER A 30 15.36 3.15 41.75
CA SER A 30 14.14 3.74 42.34
C SER A 30 13.37 4.58 41.33
N LEU A 31 14.08 5.22 40.40
CA LEU A 31 13.51 5.93 39.25
C LEU A 31 12.75 5.00 38.31
N ALA A 32 13.33 3.84 37.98
CA ALA A 32 12.67 2.85 37.13
C ALA A 32 11.33 2.43 37.76
N CYS A 33 11.31 2.09 39.05
CA CYS A 33 10.06 1.78 39.76
C CYS A 33 9.03 2.92 39.76
N ALA A 34 9.46 4.19 39.89
CA ALA A 34 8.55 5.33 39.92
C ALA A 34 7.97 5.68 38.54
N LEU A 35 8.76 5.55 37.48
CA LEU A 35 8.29 5.65 36.10
C LEU A 35 7.44 4.44 35.71
N GLU A 36 7.77 3.25 36.21
CA GLU A 36 6.97 2.03 36.08
C GLU A 36 5.57 2.22 36.68
N GLU A 37 5.48 2.76 37.90
CA GLU A 37 4.20 3.04 38.56
C GLU A 37 3.43 4.17 37.84
N PHE A 38 4.13 5.22 37.40
CA PHE A 38 3.52 6.34 36.69
C PHE A 38 2.94 5.91 35.34
N VAL A 39 3.69 5.16 34.53
CA VAL A 39 3.23 4.68 33.23
C VAL A 39 2.01 3.78 33.43
N GLU A 40 2.08 2.81 34.34
CA GLU A 40 0.97 1.90 34.64
C GLU A 40 -0.28 2.62 35.18
N LYS A 41 -0.15 3.50 36.18
CA LYS A 41 -1.28 4.30 36.69
C LYS A 41 -1.85 5.22 35.62
N THR A 42 -1.01 5.93 34.90
CA THR A 42 -1.45 6.87 33.86
C THR A 42 -2.19 6.12 32.75
N PHE A 43 -1.77 4.90 32.40
CA PHE A 43 -2.48 4.07 31.44
C PHE A 43 -3.82 3.54 31.94
N VAL A 44 -3.88 3.08 33.20
CA VAL A 44 -5.09 2.50 33.78
C VAL A 44 -6.12 3.58 34.12
N GLU A 45 -5.69 4.74 34.60
CA GLU A 45 -6.56 5.81 35.10
C GLU A 45 -6.92 6.85 34.04
N LYS A 46 -6.06 7.11 33.04
CA LYS A 46 -6.24 8.13 32.00
C LYS A 46 -6.29 7.55 30.60
N GLU A 47 -6.93 6.39 30.47
CA GLU A 47 -7.12 5.72 29.20
C GLU A 47 -7.82 6.64 28.18
N GLY A 48 -7.22 6.78 26.99
CA GLY A 48 -7.74 7.66 25.94
C GLY A 48 -7.46 9.17 26.17
N ASP A 49 -6.71 9.56 27.21
CA ASP A 49 -6.28 10.95 27.38
C ASP A 49 -5.12 11.28 26.41
N PRO A 50 -5.29 12.28 25.52
CA PRO A 50 -4.25 12.70 24.59
C PRO A 50 -2.97 13.19 25.28
N HIS A 51 -3.06 13.80 26.45
CA HIS A 51 -1.89 14.33 27.17
C HIS A 51 -1.10 13.22 27.83
N ALA A 52 -1.79 12.28 28.48
CA ALA A 52 -1.19 11.06 29.04
C ALA A 52 -0.41 10.31 27.96
N SER A 53 -1.03 10.15 26.78
CA SER A 53 -0.42 9.45 25.66
C SER A 53 0.80 10.18 25.11
N GLN A 54 0.76 11.51 25.02
CA GLN A 54 1.90 12.31 24.60
C GLN A 54 3.10 12.17 25.55
N VAL A 55 2.87 12.20 26.87
CA VAL A 55 3.92 12.00 27.86
C VAL A 55 4.55 10.61 27.70
N ILE A 56 3.72 9.57 27.53
CA ILE A 56 4.24 8.22 27.34
C ILE A 56 5.03 8.08 26.04
N THR A 57 4.55 8.66 24.93
CA THR A 57 5.27 8.69 23.65
C THR A 57 6.64 9.37 23.79
N GLN A 58 6.74 10.45 24.56
CA GLN A 58 8.03 11.10 24.84
C GLN A 58 8.95 10.21 25.69
N LEU A 59 8.43 9.52 26.70
CA LEU A 59 9.22 8.62 27.56
C LEU A 59 9.81 7.42 26.80
N ILE A 60 9.13 6.94 25.76
CA ILE A 60 9.60 5.81 24.93
C ILE A 60 10.44 6.22 23.72
N THR A 61 10.63 7.52 23.46
CA THR A 61 11.45 8.00 22.34
C THR A 61 12.85 8.31 22.83
N PRO A 62 13.91 7.55 22.47
CA PRO A 62 15.26 7.77 22.97
C PRO A 62 15.98 8.89 22.22
N ASP A 63 16.72 9.73 22.96
CA ASP A 63 17.57 10.81 22.42
C ASP A 63 19.07 10.62 22.82
N ASP A 64 19.35 9.72 23.77
CA ASP A 64 20.69 9.30 24.23
C ASP A 64 20.68 7.83 24.74
N ASP A 65 21.84 7.26 25.09
CA ASP A 65 21.96 5.86 25.53
C ASP A 65 21.24 5.56 26.86
N LEU A 66 21.21 6.52 27.79
CA LEU A 66 20.49 6.39 29.07
C LEU A 66 18.97 6.33 28.83
N CYS A 67 18.47 7.07 27.85
CA CYS A 67 17.08 7.04 27.41
C CYS A 67 16.69 5.70 26.75
N LEU A 68 17.63 4.99 26.10
CA LEU A 68 17.31 3.69 25.49
C LEU A 68 16.99 2.62 26.53
N GLU A 69 17.76 2.54 27.62
CA GLU A 69 17.46 1.58 28.71
C GLU A 69 16.14 1.92 29.42
N LEU A 70 15.83 3.20 29.61
CA LEU A 70 14.55 3.62 30.15
C LEU A 70 13.38 3.28 29.20
N CYS A 71 13.55 3.49 27.89
CA CYS A 71 12.59 3.10 26.87
C CYS A 71 12.32 1.59 26.92
N LYS A 72 13.38 0.76 26.93
CA LYS A 72 13.27 -0.70 27.04
C LYS A 72 12.50 -1.14 28.28
N LYS A 73 12.75 -0.53 29.44
CA LYS A 73 12.01 -0.83 30.68
C LYS A 73 10.54 -0.43 30.56
N SER A 74 10.26 0.76 30.05
CA SER A 74 8.91 1.28 29.85
C SER A 74 8.10 0.40 28.90
N VAL A 75 8.69 -0.03 27.78
CA VAL A 75 8.05 -0.92 26.81
C VAL A 75 7.68 -2.27 27.42
N ARG A 76 8.52 -2.85 28.29
CA ARG A 76 8.18 -4.11 28.99
C ARG A 76 6.92 -4.00 29.84
N ARG A 77 6.56 -2.80 30.32
CA ARG A 77 5.34 -2.55 31.11
C ARG A 77 4.08 -2.50 30.27
N LEU A 78 4.18 -2.37 28.94
CA LEU A 78 3.02 -2.43 28.06
C LEU A 78 2.41 -3.85 27.98
N ARG A 79 3.13 -4.88 28.46
CA ARG A 79 2.65 -6.26 28.53
C ARG A 79 1.33 -6.33 29.30
N GLY A 80 0.43 -7.19 28.82
CA GLY A 80 -0.93 -7.36 29.30
C GLY A 80 -1.92 -6.34 28.72
N SER A 81 -1.42 -5.27 28.08
CA SER A 81 -2.24 -4.18 27.55
C SER A 81 -2.02 -3.92 26.06
N LEU A 82 -1.13 -4.63 25.36
CA LEU A 82 -0.74 -4.33 23.98
C LEU A 82 -1.92 -4.45 23.02
N LEU A 83 -2.76 -5.48 23.16
CA LEU A 83 -3.94 -5.64 22.32
C LEU A 83 -4.94 -4.47 22.51
N LYS A 84 -5.12 -4.05 23.76
CA LYS A 84 -6.01 -2.96 24.15
C LYS A 84 -5.49 -1.63 23.59
N LEU A 85 -4.21 -1.33 23.81
CA LEU A 85 -3.53 -0.13 23.28
C LEU A 85 -3.58 -0.09 21.75
N THR A 86 -3.35 -1.23 21.09
CA THR A 86 -3.44 -1.34 19.62
C THR A 86 -4.80 -0.92 19.08
N LYS A 87 -5.87 -1.16 19.85
CA LYS A 87 -7.24 -0.78 19.49
C LYS A 87 -7.67 0.58 20.05
N ASP A 88 -6.80 1.29 20.75
CA ASP A 88 -7.09 2.63 21.27
C ASP A 88 -6.65 3.74 20.30
N LYS A 89 -7.37 4.86 20.33
CA LYS A 89 -7.11 6.04 19.49
C LYS A 89 -5.72 6.63 19.71
N HIS A 90 -5.26 6.64 20.96
CA HIS A 90 -3.97 7.21 21.35
C HIS A 90 -2.94 6.12 21.66
N GLY A 91 -3.37 5.00 22.24
CA GLY A 91 -2.55 3.82 22.51
C GLY A 91 -1.89 3.24 21.26
N CYS A 92 -2.54 3.30 20.10
CA CYS A 92 -1.95 2.77 18.86
C CYS A 92 -0.69 3.55 18.46
N TRP A 93 -0.60 4.84 18.77
CA TRP A 93 0.59 5.66 18.54
C TRP A 93 1.74 5.25 19.47
N ILE A 94 1.42 4.95 20.73
CA ILE A 94 2.40 4.47 21.70
C ILE A 94 3.02 3.16 21.23
N VAL A 95 2.20 2.19 20.80
CA VAL A 95 2.72 0.90 20.32
C VAL A 95 3.54 1.07 19.05
N GLN A 96 3.11 1.92 18.11
CA GLN A 96 3.88 2.23 16.90
C GLN A 96 5.22 2.89 17.22
N GLN A 97 5.24 3.84 18.17
CA GLN A 97 6.48 4.49 18.60
C GLN A 97 7.40 3.51 19.32
N ALA A 98 6.84 2.67 20.20
CA ALA A 98 7.60 1.62 20.87
C ALA A 98 8.29 0.70 19.85
N LEU A 99 7.58 0.24 18.81
CA LEU A 99 8.16 -0.57 17.73
C LEU A 99 9.32 0.13 17.00
N GLN A 100 9.24 1.45 16.80
CA GLN A 100 10.29 2.22 16.11
C GLN A 100 11.52 2.48 16.97
N CYS A 101 11.34 2.64 18.28
CA CYS A 101 12.38 3.09 19.19
C CYS A 101 13.18 1.97 19.84
N VAL A 102 12.58 0.79 20.01
CA VAL A 102 13.26 -0.34 20.64
C VAL A 102 14.07 -1.17 19.63
N PRO A 103 15.16 -1.82 20.08
CA PRO A 103 15.88 -2.77 19.23
C PRO A 103 15.00 -3.97 18.83
N ALA A 104 15.37 -4.63 17.74
CA ALA A 104 14.60 -5.73 17.14
C ALA A 104 14.26 -6.87 18.12
N GLU A 105 15.08 -7.10 19.14
CA GLU A 105 14.84 -8.11 20.19
C GLU A 105 13.54 -7.91 20.98
N PHE A 106 12.95 -6.70 20.97
CA PHE A 106 11.67 -6.40 21.62
C PHE A 106 10.47 -6.47 20.67
N HIS A 107 10.67 -6.55 19.36
CA HIS A 107 9.58 -6.48 18.38
C HIS A 107 8.61 -7.66 18.51
N ALA A 108 9.14 -8.88 18.67
CA ALA A 108 8.34 -10.08 18.90
C ALA A 108 7.48 -9.96 20.18
N PHE A 109 8.03 -9.34 21.23
CA PHE A 109 7.33 -9.07 22.47
C PHE A 109 6.18 -8.08 22.27
N LEU A 110 6.41 -6.98 21.54
CA LEU A 110 5.40 -5.96 21.24
C LEU A 110 4.25 -6.47 20.37
N ALA A 111 4.49 -7.51 19.58
CA ALA A 111 3.47 -8.14 18.73
C ALA A 111 2.79 -9.36 19.37
N LEU A 112 3.25 -9.82 20.53
CA LEU A 112 2.87 -11.11 21.11
C LEU A 112 1.36 -11.25 21.32
N GLU A 113 0.71 -10.21 21.85
CA GLU A 113 -0.72 -10.22 22.16
C GLU A 113 -1.63 -10.03 20.94
N LEU A 114 -1.04 -9.75 19.77
CA LEU A 114 -1.79 -9.65 18.52
C LEU A 114 -2.02 -11.03 17.87
N ARG A 115 -1.26 -12.05 18.28
CA ARG A 115 -1.42 -13.43 17.81
C ARG A 115 -2.81 -13.97 18.13
N GLY A 116 -3.43 -14.61 17.14
CA GLY A 116 -4.81 -15.09 17.17
C GLY A 116 -5.87 -13.98 17.06
N LYS A 117 -5.45 -12.73 16.80
CA LYS A 117 -6.31 -11.54 16.72
C LYS A 117 -6.00 -10.68 15.49
N VAL A 118 -5.18 -11.17 14.55
CA VAL A 118 -4.65 -10.37 13.43
C VAL A 118 -5.77 -9.85 12.55
N LEU A 119 -6.73 -10.70 12.15
CA LEU A 119 -7.85 -10.27 11.31
C LEU A 119 -8.63 -9.12 11.96
N ALA A 120 -9.04 -9.29 13.22
CA ALA A 120 -9.79 -8.29 13.96
C ALA A 120 -9.01 -6.99 14.15
N CYS A 121 -7.69 -7.06 14.36
CA CYS A 121 -6.83 -5.87 14.42
C CYS A 121 -6.68 -5.20 13.06
N SER A 122 -6.57 -5.97 11.97
CA SER A 122 -6.43 -5.43 10.61
C SER A 122 -7.67 -4.65 10.15
N GLN A 123 -8.85 -5.08 10.60
CA GLN A 123 -10.13 -4.44 10.31
C GLN A 123 -10.45 -3.27 11.26
N HIS A 124 -9.63 -3.07 12.30
CA HIS A 124 -9.85 -2.02 13.28
C HIS A 124 -9.33 -0.66 12.80
N LEU A 125 -10.06 0.43 13.10
CA LEU A 125 -9.72 1.82 12.74
C LEU A 125 -8.30 2.22 13.20
N HIS A 126 -7.88 1.72 14.36
CA HIS A 126 -6.55 1.99 14.93
C HIS A 126 -5.57 0.82 14.82
N GLY A 127 -6.07 -0.42 14.90
CA GLY A 127 -5.23 -1.61 14.98
C GLY A 127 -4.47 -1.90 13.69
N ASN A 128 -5.04 -1.49 12.55
CA ASN A 128 -4.41 -1.66 11.25
C ASN A 128 -3.06 -0.91 11.15
N PHE A 129 -2.90 0.23 11.83
CA PHE A 129 -1.66 1.00 11.79
C PHE A 129 -0.53 0.27 12.53
N VAL A 130 -0.85 -0.33 13.68
CA VAL A 130 0.11 -1.15 14.43
C VAL A 130 0.52 -2.37 13.61
N LEU A 131 -0.43 -3.08 12.97
CA LEU A 131 -0.08 -4.23 12.12
C LEU A 131 0.78 -3.84 10.91
N GLN A 132 0.50 -2.71 10.25
CA GLN A 132 1.36 -2.20 9.18
C GLN A 132 2.79 -1.97 9.70
N LYS A 133 2.92 -1.32 10.87
CA LYS A 133 4.23 -1.08 11.49
C LYS A 133 4.92 -2.38 11.88
N CYS A 134 4.16 -3.38 12.35
CA CYS A 134 4.71 -4.69 12.62
C CYS A 134 5.28 -5.33 11.36
N VAL A 135 4.55 -5.29 10.25
CA VAL A 135 5.01 -5.86 8.97
C VAL A 135 6.25 -5.17 8.42
N GLU A 136 6.38 -3.86 8.64
CA GLU A 136 7.54 -3.08 8.20
C GLU A 136 8.81 -3.34 9.03
N LEU A 137 8.68 -3.63 10.33
CA LEU A 137 9.80 -3.63 11.28
C LEU A 137 10.19 -5.00 11.83
N LEU A 138 9.26 -5.95 11.94
CA LEU A 138 9.56 -7.27 12.49
C LEU A 138 10.49 -8.05 11.57
N SER A 139 11.29 -8.94 12.18
CA SER A 139 12.05 -9.93 11.42
C SER A 139 11.11 -10.84 10.61
N HIS A 140 11.64 -11.49 9.56
CA HIS A 140 10.85 -12.42 8.74
C HIS A 140 10.22 -13.56 9.58
N ASN A 141 10.89 -14.01 10.63
CA ASN A 141 10.35 -15.04 11.53
C ASN A 141 9.21 -14.47 12.38
N ASP A 142 9.37 -13.26 12.91
CA ASP A 142 8.41 -12.67 13.83
C ASP A 142 7.14 -12.17 13.13
N VAL A 143 7.23 -11.74 11.86
CA VAL A 143 6.07 -11.28 11.09
C VAL A 143 5.20 -12.44 10.58
N THR A 144 5.74 -13.66 10.54
CA THR A 144 5.10 -14.83 9.89
C THR A 144 3.68 -15.11 10.42
N PHE A 145 3.41 -14.91 11.72
CA PHE A 145 2.06 -15.15 12.26
C PHE A 145 0.99 -14.24 11.63
N ILE A 146 1.36 -13.02 11.21
CA ILE A 146 0.45 -12.08 10.56
C ILE A 146 0.07 -12.62 9.17
N VAL A 147 1.05 -13.14 8.43
CA VAL A 147 0.84 -13.76 7.11
C VAL A 147 -0.02 -15.01 7.24
N GLU A 148 0.33 -15.91 8.18
CA GLU A 148 -0.39 -17.16 8.43
C GLU A 148 -1.85 -16.95 8.87
N GLU A 149 -2.14 -15.94 9.68
CA GLU A 149 -3.52 -15.64 10.07
C GLU A 149 -4.33 -15.00 8.94
N LEU A 150 -3.73 -14.14 8.12
CA LEU A 150 -4.45 -13.44 7.05
C LEU A 150 -4.59 -14.25 5.76
N LYS A 151 -3.77 -15.28 5.51
CA LYS A 151 -3.85 -16.06 4.27
C LYS A 151 -5.24 -16.66 4.03
N ASN A 152 -5.91 -17.13 5.09
CA ASN A 152 -7.25 -17.71 5.01
C ASN A 152 -8.37 -16.66 4.87
N HIS A 153 -8.04 -15.38 5.03
CA HIS A 153 -8.96 -14.24 4.93
C HIS A 153 -8.53 -13.26 3.85
N ALA A 154 -7.69 -13.68 2.90
CA ALA A 154 -7.00 -12.78 1.99
C ALA A 154 -7.97 -11.91 1.16
N VAL A 155 -9.06 -12.49 0.63
CA VAL A 155 -10.05 -11.77 -0.19
C VAL A 155 -10.88 -10.78 0.65
N GLU A 156 -11.29 -11.21 1.84
CA GLU A 156 -12.01 -10.39 2.81
C GLU A 156 -11.15 -9.18 3.23
N ALA A 157 -9.90 -9.44 3.60
CA ALA A 157 -8.96 -8.40 4.00
C ALA A 157 -8.60 -7.46 2.83
N ALA A 158 -8.50 -7.96 1.59
CA ALA A 158 -8.19 -7.14 0.42
C ALA A 158 -9.30 -6.15 0.06
N SER A 159 -10.55 -6.53 0.31
CA SER A 159 -11.73 -5.69 0.01
C SER A 159 -12.11 -4.77 1.18
N HIS A 160 -11.39 -4.83 2.30
CA HIS A 160 -11.68 -4.03 3.49
C HIS A 160 -10.88 -2.72 3.51
N VAL A 161 -11.54 -1.62 3.88
CA VAL A 161 -11.00 -0.24 3.86
C VAL A 161 -9.66 -0.08 4.61
N TYR A 162 -9.45 -0.85 5.69
CA TYR A 162 -8.23 -0.82 6.51
C TYR A 162 -7.29 -2.00 6.24
N SER A 163 -7.77 -3.25 6.37
CA SER A 163 -6.98 -4.47 6.16
C SER A 163 -6.27 -4.54 4.81
N CYS A 164 -6.81 -3.92 3.74
CA CYS A 164 -6.13 -3.90 2.44
C CYS A 164 -4.74 -3.25 2.51
N ARG A 165 -4.52 -2.33 3.47
CA ARG A 165 -3.23 -1.69 3.71
C ARG A 165 -2.24 -2.63 4.39
N VAL A 166 -2.73 -3.47 5.31
CA VAL A 166 -1.91 -4.51 5.94
C VAL A 166 -1.45 -5.54 4.90
N LEU A 167 -2.36 -6.00 4.01
CA LEU A 167 -1.98 -6.90 2.93
C LEU A 167 -0.97 -6.28 1.95
N GLN A 168 -1.13 -4.99 1.61
CA GLN A 168 -0.14 -4.27 0.80
C GLN A 168 1.25 -4.31 1.45
N ARG A 169 1.34 -3.99 2.76
CA ARG A 169 2.61 -4.08 3.48
C ARG A 169 3.18 -5.50 3.47
N ILE A 170 2.35 -6.53 3.63
CA ILE A 170 2.81 -7.93 3.58
C ILE A 170 3.45 -8.23 2.23
N ILE A 171 2.77 -7.88 1.13
CA ILE A 171 3.27 -8.11 -0.23
C ILE A 171 4.55 -7.30 -0.51
N GLU A 172 4.69 -6.11 0.09
CA GLU A 172 5.84 -5.23 -0.13
C GLU A 172 7.09 -5.65 0.66
N HIS A 173 6.91 -6.11 1.90
CA HIS A 173 8.00 -6.30 2.87
C HIS A 173 8.30 -7.77 3.20
N CYS A 174 7.34 -8.68 3.09
CA CYS A 174 7.59 -10.09 3.40
C CYS A 174 8.15 -10.81 2.16
N PRO A 175 9.15 -11.70 2.34
CA PRO A 175 9.72 -12.43 1.23
C PRO A 175 8.73 -13.50 0.71
N HIS A 176 8.87 -13.87 -0.56
CA HIS A 176 7.98 -14.83 -1.23
C HIS A 176 8.04 -16.25 -0.64
N ASP A 177 9.11 -16.60 0.08
CA ASP A 177 9.28 -17.86 0.78
C ASP A 177 8.82 -17.80 2.26
N ASN A 178 8.28 -16.66 2.71
CA ASN A 178 7.66 -16.57 4.03
C ASN A 178 6.49 -17.57 4.14
N PRO A 179 6.37 -18.34 5.25
CA PRO A 179 5.28 -19.27 5.42
C PRO A 179 3.91 -18.59 5.25
N GLY A 180 3.06 -19.20 4.41
CA GLY A 180 1.71 -18.71 4.12
C GLY A 180 1.64 -17.68 3.00
N MET A 181 2.76 -17.12 2.54
CA MET A 181 2.76 -16.13 1.45
C MET A 181 2.22 -16.75 0.14
N SER A 182 2.64 -17.97 -0.20
CA SER A 182 2.15 -18.68 -1.38
C SER A 182 0.63 -18.88 -1.32
N ASP A 183 0.11 -19.36 -0.18
CA ASP A 183 -1.33 -19.56 0.02
C ASP A 183 -2.10 -18.23 -0.07
N LEU A 184 -1.56 -17.17 0.55
CA LEU A 184 -2.14 -15.83 0.52
C LEU A 184 -2.27 -15.33 -0.92
N LEU A 185 -1.20 -15.42 -1.72
CA LEU A 185 -1.22 -15.00 -3.12
C LEU A 185 -2.14 -15.88 -3.96
N ASN A 186 -2.12 -17.20 -3.76
CA ASN A 186 -3.03 -18.13 -4.46
C ASN A 186 -4.50 -17.79 -4.18
N ASN A 187 -4.87 -17.49 -2.94
CA ASN A 187 -6.23 -17.11 -2.58
C ASN A 187 -6.67 -15.77 -3.20
N LEU A 188 -5.74 -14.80 -3.32
CA LEU A 188 -6.01 -13.53 -3.98
C LEU A 188 -6.16 -13.65 -5.51
N LEU A 189 -5.45 -14.59 -6.13
CA LEU A 189 -5.31 -14.69 -7.59
C LEU A 189 -6.15 -15.80 -8.22
N GLN A 190 -7.05 -16.42 -7.47
CA GLN A 190 -8.08 -17.30 -8.02
C GLN A 190 -8.99 -16.52 -8.98
N SER A 191 -9.35 -17.11 -10.13
CA SER A 191 -10.12 -16.42 -11.18
C SER A 191 -11.44 -15.81 -10.67
N GLU A 192 -12.16 -16.51 -9.78
CA GLU A 192 -13.44 -16.03 -9.23
C GLU A 192 -13.32 -14.83 -8.27
N THR A 193 -12.15 -14.65 -7.65
CA THR A 193 -11.86 -13.57 -6.69
C THR A 193 -11.21 -12.38 -7.41
N LEU A 194 -10.36 -12.66 -8.39
CA LEU A 194 -9.55 -11.69 -9.11
C LEU A 194 -10.40 -10.60 -9.80
N HIS A 195 -11.49 -10.97 -10.47
CA HIS A 195 -12.42 -10.00 -11.07
C HIS A 195 -12.98 -9.02 -10.03
N LYS A 196 -13.44 -9.54 -8.90
CA LYS A 196 -14.02 -8.75 -7.82
C LYS A 196 -12.99 -7.77 -7.27
N LEU A 197 -11.78 -8.25 -6.99
CA LEU A 197 -10.71 -7.44 -6.44
C LEU A 197 -10.25 -6.33 -7.41
N ALA A 198 -10.20 -6.62 -8.72
CA ALA A 198 -9.82 -5.61 -9.71
C ALA A 198 -10.82 -4.44 -9.80
N MET A 199 -12.11 -4.73 -9.65
CA MET A 199 -13.18 -3.73 -9.69
C MET A 199 -13.44 -3.04 -8.33
N ASP A 200 -12.93 -3.60 -7.23
CA ASP A 200 -13.14 -3.11 -5.87
C ASP A 200 -12.29 -1.85 -5.56
N PRO A 201 -12.83 -0.84 -4.83
CA PRO A 201 -12.11 0.38 -4.47
C PRO A 201 -10.84 0.17 -3.62
N TYR A 202 -10.73 -0.94 -2.90
CA TYR A 202 -9.60 -1.29 -2.04
C TYR A 202 -8.77 -2.43 -2.63
N GLY A 203 -9.44 -3.49 -3.11
CA GLY A 203 -8.82 -4.69 -3.69
C GLY A 203 -7.87 -4.37 -4.84
N ASN A 204 -8.20 -3.38 -5.68
CA ASN A 204 -7.33 -2.97 -6.79
C ASN A 204 -5.94 -2.54 -6.31
N ASN A 205 -5.83 -1.94 -5.12
CA ASN A 205 -4.54 -1.53 -4.56
C ASN A 205 -3.70 -2.73 -4.13
N VAL A 206 -4.34 -3.79 -3.63
CA VAL A 206 -3.67 -5.05 -3.30
C VAL A 206 -3.13 -5.72 -4.56
N LEU A 207 -3.95 -5.83 -5.63
CA LEU A 207 -3.48 -6.37 -6.91
C LEU A 207 -2.33 -5.54 -7.50
N ARG A 208 -2.37 -4.21 -7.38
CA ARG A 208 -1.27 -3.35 -7.81
C ARG A 208 0.01 -3.56 -7.00
N ALA A 209 -0.09 -3.88 -5.72
CA ALA A 209 1.08 -4.28 -4.92
C ALA A 209 1.64 -5.63 -5.40
N VAL A 210 0.77 -6.61 -5.72
CA VAL A 210 1.19 -7.87 -6.35
C VAL A 210 1.88 -7.62 -7.68
N LEU A 211 1.38 -6.72 -8.53
CA LEU A 211 2.03 -6.38 -9.80
C LEU A 211 3.39 -5.68 -9.62
N THR A 212 3.62 -5.01 -8.50
CA THR A 212 4.88 -4.32 -8.21
C THR A 212 5.93 -5.24 -7.57
N ARG A 213 5.52 -6.26 -6.81
CA ARG A 213 6.44 -7.08 -5.98
C ARG A 213 6.35 -8.58 -6.28
N GLY A 214 5.36 -8.99 -7.06
CA GLY A 214 5.11 -10.37 -7.44
C GLY A 214 6.17 -10.94 -8.38
N ARG A 215 6.10 -12.25 -8.58
CA ARG A 215 6.91 -13.01 -9.54
C ARG A 215 6.17 -13.11 -10.87
N PRO A 216 6.85 -13.48 -11.97
CA PRO A 216 6.23 -13.63 -13.29
C PRO A 216 4.95 -14.45 -13.28
N LEU A 217 4.90 -15.56 -12.53
CA LEU A 217 3.69 -16.38 -12.36
C LEU A 217 2.48 -15.57 -11.89
N HIS A 218 2.65 -14.71 -10.89
CA HIS A 218 1.56 -13.90 -10.34
C HIS A 218 1.09 -12.85 -11.36
N LEU A 219 2.02 -12.24 -12.10
CA LEU A 219 1.70 -11.26 -13.15
C LEU A 219 0.95 -11.93 -14.30
N LYS A 220 1.35 -13.14 -14.72
CA LYS A 220 0.63 -13.96 -15.71
C LYS A 220 -0.80 -14.27 -15.23
N GLN A 221 -0.97 -14.69 -13.98
CA GLN A 221 -2.30 -14.93 -13.40
C GLN A 221 -3.18 -13.68 -13.37
N ILE A 222 -2.61 -12.49 -13.14
CA ILE A 222 -3.39 -11.24 -13.23
C ILE A 222 -3.70 -10.91 -14.70
N ALA A 223 -2.80 -11.21 -15.63
CA ALA A 223 -2.99 -10.94 -17.05
C ALA A 223 -4.14 -11.75 -17.67
N THR A 224 -4.38 -13.00 -17.24
CA THR A 224 -5.48 -13.83 -17.75
C THR A 224 -6.84 -13.17 -17.54
N LEU A 225 -7.04 -12.40 -16.46
CA LEU A 225 -8.25 -11.59 -16.24
C LEU A 225 -8.55 -10.67 -17.43
N PHE A 226 -7.53 -10.08 -18.02
CA PHE A 226 -7.69 -9.09 -19.09
C PHE A 226 -7.67 -9.70 -20.48
N ILE A 227 -7.00 -10.85 -20.64
CA ILE A 227 -6.83 -11.55 -21.91
C ILE A 227 -8.02 -12.49 -22.19
N ASP A 228 -8.43 -13.29 -21.21
CA ASP A 228 -9.36 -14.40 -21.43
C ASP A 228 -10.84 -13.99 -21.30
N ASP A 229 -11.16 -13.02 -20.43
CA ASP A 229 -12.55 -12.63 -20.12
C ASP A 229 -13.28 -11.90 -21.26
N CYS A 230 -12.63 -11.67 -22.41
CA CYS A 230 -13.17 -10.99 -23.60
C CYS A 230 -13.82 -9.60 -23.32
N ASN A 231 -13.61 -9.02 -22.13
CA ASN A 231 -14.25 -7.78 -21.68
C ASN A 231 -13.24 -6.70 -21.27
N ILE A 232 -12.13 -6.62 -22.01
CA ILE A 232 -11.05 -5.64 -21.78
C ILE A 232 -11.57 -4.20 -21.67
N LEU A 233 -12.63 -3.87 -22.44
CA LEU A 233 -13.24 -2.56 -22.43
C LEU A 233 -13.95 -2.22 -21.12
N ALA A 234 -14.63 -3.17 -20.47
CA ALA A 234 -15.24 -2.89 -19.18
C ALA A 234 -14.19 -2.60 -18.11
N TYR A 235 -13.06 -3.32 -18.13
CA TYR A 235 -11.96 -3.08 -17.22
C TYR A 235 -11.28 -1.73 -17.47
N ALA A 236 -10.93 -1.43 -18.73
CA ALA A 236 -10.25 -0.19 -19.07
C ALA A 236 -11.08 1.07 -18.79
N ARG A 237 -12.41 0.96 -18.82
CA ARG A 237 -13.34 2.06 -18.52
C ARG A 237 -13.81 2.09 -17.06
N ASN A 238 -13.37 1.15 -16.24
CA ASN A 238 -13.70 1.15 -14.81
C ASN A 238 -12.66 1.97 -14.04
N ARG A 239 -13.12 2.79 -13.08
CA ARG A 239 -12.28 3.66 -12.25
C ARG A 239 -11.14 2.94 -11.51
N HIS A 240 -11.35 1.69 -11.10
CA HIS A 240 -10.43 0.89 -10.29
C HIS A 240 -9.67 -0.11 -11.15
N ALA A 241 -10.37 -0.87 -11.99
CA ALA A 241 -9.71 -1.89 -12.80
C ALA A 241 -8.77 -1.31 -13.86
N SER A 242 -9.02 -0.08 -14.35
CA SER A 242 -8.08 0.61 -15.23
C SER A 242 -6.72 0.82 -14.55
N LEU A 243 -6.69 1.08 -13.23
CA LEU A 243 -5.43 1.27 -12.51
C LEU A 243 -4.64 -0.03 -12.37
N VAL A 244 -5.33 -1.17 -12.29
CA VAL A 244 -4.70 -2.50 -12.30
C VAL A 244 -4.13 -2.80 -13.67
N LEU A 245 -4.92 -2.55 -14.73
CA LEU A 245 -4.51 -2.76 -16.11
C LEU A 245 -3.32 -1.87 -16.52
N GLU A 246 -3.33 -0.59 -16.12
CA GLU A 246 -2.19 0.30 -16.34
C GLU A 246 -0.93 -0.23 -15.66
N ARG A 247 -1.03 -0.63 -14.39
CA ARG A 247 0.10 -1.19 -13.64
C ARG A 247 0.60 -2.50 -14.24
N LEU A 248 -0.28 -3.32 -14.83
CA LEU A 248 0.09 -4.55 -15.51
C LEU A 248 0.95 -4.25 -16.75
N LEU A 249 0.54 -3.26 -17.57
CA LEU A 249 1.32 -2.82 -18.73
C LEU A 249 2.71 -2.30 -18.33
N GLU A 250 2.78 -1.51 -17.25
CA GLU A 250 4.06 -1.05 -16.68
C GLU A 250 4.96 -2.23 -16.28
N ALA A 251 4.39 -3.21 -15.57
CA ALA A 251 5.13 -4.38 -15.10
C ALA A 251 5.64 -5.27 -16.25
N MET A 252 4.84 -5.42 -17.31
CA MET A 252 5.22 -6.15 -18.53
C MET A 252 6.34 -5.47 -19.33
N SER A 253 6.58 -4.18 -19.12
CA SER A 253 7.67 -3.44 -19.73
C SER A 253 8.93 -3.37 -18.85
N GLY A 254 8.85 -3.87 -17.62
CA GLY A 254 9.89 -3.81 -16.59
C GLY A 254 10.85 -5.00 -16.60
N GLU A 255 11.24 -5.43 -15.40
CA GLU A 255 12.23 -6.51 -15.16
C GLU A 255 11.87 -7.81 -15.87
N PHE A 256 10.59 -8.20 -15.86
CA PHE A 256 10.11 -9.47 -16.39
C PHE A 256 9.65 -9.40 -17.86
N ARG A 257 10.04 -8.37 -18.62
CA ARG A 257 9.57 -8.14 -20.00
C ARG A 257 9.73 -9.34 -20.94
N THR A 258 10.84 -10.07 -20.82
CA THR A 258 11.13 -11.22 -21.69
C THR A 258 10.23 -12.40 -21.34
N GLU A 259 9.97 -12.63 -20.05
CA GLU A 259 9.18 -13.76 -19.56
C GLU A 259 7.67 -13.55 -19.75
N LEU A 260 7.24 -12.28 -19.83
CA LEU A 260 5.84 -11.86 -20.00
C LEU A 260 5.52 -11.44 -21.44
N GLN A 261 6.43 -11.68 -22.40
CA GLN A 261 6.27 -11.17 -23.76
C GLN A 261 5.02 -11.75 -24.45
N GLU A 262 4.71 -13.03 -24.22
CA GLU A 262 3.53 -13.68 -24.80
C GLU A 262 2.23 -13.05 -24.27
N GLU A 263 2.12 -12.90 -22.95
CA GLU A 263 0.96 -12.26 -22.32
C GLU A 263 0.85 -10.78 -22.71
N ARG A 264 1.96 -10.05 -22.81
CA ARG A 264 1.98 -8.66 -23.29
C ARG A 264 1.47 -8.57 -24.72
N ASN A 265 1.91 -9.45 -25.61
CA ASN A 265 1.46 -9.46 -27.00
C ASN A 265 -0.04 -9.73 -27.09
N ALA A 266 -0.55 -10.71 -26.35
CA ALA A 266 -1.98 -11.02 -26.28
C ALA A 266 -2.78 -9.83 -25.74
N LEU A 267 -2.30 -9.18 -24.69
CA LEU A 267 -2.93 -8.01 -24.10
C LEU A 267 -2.95 -6.81 -25.07
N MET A 268 -1.85 -6.55 -25.78
CA MET A 268 -1.79 -5.48 -26.79
C MET A 268 -2.74 -5.74 -27.97
N ILE A 269 -2.86 -6.99 -28.41
CA ILE A 269 -3.84 -7.40 -29.42
C ILE A 269 -5.27 -7.11 -28.92
N ALA A 270 -5.59 -7.48 -27.68
CA ALA A 270 -6.91 -7.22 -27.10
C ALA A 270 -7.21 -5.72 -26.97
N LEU A 271 -6.23 -4.91 -26.56
CA LEU A 271 -6.36 -3.46 -26.36
C LEU A 271 -6.46 -2.68 -27.67
N LEU A 272 -5.71 -3.06 -28.69
CA LEU A 272 -5.80 -2.45 -30.02
C LEU A 272 -7.06 -2.89 -30.76
N GLY A 273 -7.39 -4.18 -30.60
CA GLY A 273 -8.51 -4.88 -31.23
C GLY A 273 -8.49 -4.92 -32.75
N GLN A 274 -9.45 -5.68 -33.28
CA GLN A 274 -9.58 -5.96 -34.70
C GLN A 274 -10.12 -4.77 -35.50
N ASP A 275 -10.07 -4.88 -36.83
CA ASP A 275 -10.64 -3.91 -37.77
C ASP A 275 -12.17 -3.87 -37.73
N THR A 276 -12.68 -3.18 -36.71
CA THR A 276 -14.10 -2.87 -36.54
C THR A 276 -14.29 -1.36 -36.56
N PRO A 277 -15.52 -0.84 -36.74
CA PRO A 277 -15.76 0.61 -36.75
C PRO A 277 -15.42 1.33 -35.43
N ASN A 278 -15.43 0.62 -34.30
CA ASN A 278 -15.14 1.16 -32.97
C ASN A 278 -14.28 0.15 -32.16
N PRO A 279 -13.00 -0.02 -32.51
CA PRO A 279 -12.15 -0.97 -31.81
C PRO A 279 -11.86 -0.48 -30.37
N PRO A 280 -11.50 -1.40 -29.45
CA PRO A 280 -11.25 -1.09 -28.05
C PRO A 280 -10.37 0.15 -27.82
N PHE A 281 -9.26 0.27 -28.54
CA PHE A 281 -8.37 1.44 -28.42
C PHE A 281 -9.08 2.78 -28.62
N THR A 282 -9.87 2.90 -29.69
CA THR A 282 -10.60 4.15 -29.98
C THR A 282 -11.64 4.47 -28.91
N GLN A 283 -12.26 3.42 -28.40
CA GLN A 283 -13.27 3.45 -27.37
C GLN A 283 -12.71 3.85 -26.00
N MET A 284 -11.48 3.41 -25.68
CA MET A 284 -10.74 3.80 -24.48
C MET A 284 -10.19 5.23 -24.59
N ALA A 285 -9.63 5.61 -25.74
CA ALA A 285 -9.04 6.92 -25.97
C ALA A 285 -10.01 8.10 -25.72
N LEU A 286 -11.31 7.86 -25.92
CA LEU A 286 -12.36 8.85 -25.68
C LEU A 286 -13.04 8.73 -24.31
N ASP A 287 -12.71 7.71 -23.52
CA ASP A 287 -13.29 7.47 -22.20
C ASP A 287 -12.57 8.27 -21.10
N ARG A 288 -13.29 8.57 -20.00
CA ARG A 288 -12.75 9.33 -18.85
C ARG A 288 -11.67 8.59 -18.05
N PHE A 289 -11.65 7.26 -18.05
CA PHE A 289 -10.64 6.42 -17.41
C PHE A 289 -9.78 5.69 -18.45
N GLY A 290 -10.40 5.18 -19.51
CA GLY A 290 -9.70 4.45 -20.57
C GLY A 290 -8.63 5.26 -21.31
N ASN A 291 -8.70 6.60 -21.30
CA ASN A 291 -7.69 7.43 -21.95
C ASN A 291 -6.29 7.27 -21.35
N TYR A 292 -6.17 6.91 -20.07
CA TYR A 292 -4.88 6.62 -19.44
C TYR A 292 -4.29 5.31 -19.99
N ILE A 293 -5.12 4.29 -20.18
CA ILE A 293 -4.72 3.02 -20.82
C ILE A 293 -4.29 3.27 -22.25
N ALA A 294 -5.04 4.06 -23.02
CA ALA A 294 -4.70 4.39 -24.39
C ALA A 294 -3.35 5.14 -24.50
N GLN A 295 -3.06 6.06 -23.58
CA GLN A 295 -1.74 6.72 -23.49
C GLN A 295 -0.64 5.70 -23.22
N ARG A 296 -0.85 4.78 -22.27
CA ARG A 296 0.12 3.73 -21.95
C ARG A 296 0.39 2.80 -23.13
N VAL A 297 -0.67 2.35 -23.82
CA VAL A 297 -0.57 1.53 -25.05
C VAL A 297 0.24 2.24 -26.13
N ILE A 298 0.08 3.56 -26.29
CA ILE A 298 0.91 4.36 -27.20
C ILE A 298 2.37 4.34 -26.73
N GLU A 299 2.63 4.66 -25.47
CA GLU A 299 3.97 4.80 -24.90
C GLU A 299 4.76 3.49 -24.95
N ASP A 300 4.12 2.36 -24.69
CA ASP A 300 4.76 1.04 -24.60
C ASP A 300 4.74 0.26 -25.93
N SER A 301 4.11 0.81 -26.97
CA SER A 301 3.98 0.14 -28.29
C SER A 301 5.31 -0.16 -28.99
N GLN A 302 5.34 -1.30 -29.68
CA GLN A 302 6.48 -1.86 -30.41
C GLN A 302 6.12 -2.19 -31.86
N ASP A 303 7.04 -1.93 -32.79
CA ASP A 303 7.01 -2.37 -34.20
C ASP A 303 5.61 -2.27 -34.87
N MET A 304 4.97 -3.41 -35.15
CA MET A 304 3.68 -3.50 -35.82
C MET A 304 2.54 -2.84 -35.04
N GLU A 305 2.62 -2.79 -33.71
CA GLU A 305 1.66 -2.11 -32.86
C GLU A 305 1.65 -0.59 -33.14
N GLN A 306 2.83 -0.01 -33.41
CA GLN A 306 2.95 1.43 -33.70
C GLN A 306 2.25 1.78 -35.01
N GLN A 307 2.43 0.96 -36.05
CA GLN A 307 1.74 1.13 -37.34
C GLN A 307 0.23 1.02 -37.16
N ARG A 308 -0.23 0.04 -36.37
CA ARG A 308 -1.64 -0.14 -36.05
C ARG A 308 -2.22 1.08 -35.33
N ILE A 309 -1.51 1.60 -34.32
CA ILE A 309 -1.92 2.78 -33.55
C ILE A 309 -2.01 4.01 -34.46
N LEU A 310 -1.04 4.25 -35.34
CA LEU A 310 -1.06 5.37 -36.28
C LEU A 310 -2.30 5.32 -37.20
N HIS A 311 -2.65 4.14 -37.71
CA HIS A 311 -3.87 3.94 -38.50
C HIS A 311 -5.14 4.27 -37.69
N LEU A 312 -5.24 3.75 -36.46
CA LEU A 312 -6.38 4.00 -35.58
C LEU A 312 -6.51 5.49 -35.20
N LEU A 313 -5.38 6.16 -34.93
CA LEU A 313 -5.36 7.58 -34.63
C LEU A 313 -5.80 8.42 -35.83
N SER A 314 -5.32 8.11 -37.05
CA SER A 314 -5.74 8.79 -38.28
C SER A 314 -7.26 8.80 -38.44
N ALA A 315 -7.90 7.63 -38.26
CA ALA A 315 -9.35 7.50 -38.32
C ALA A 315 -10.08 8.25 -37.18
N LEU A 316 -9.52 8.26 -35.96
CA LEU A 316 -10.14 8.89 -34.77
C LEU A 316 -9.95 10.41 -34.72
N GLY A 317 -9.11 10.98 -35.58
CA GLY A 317 -8.59 12.33 -35.43
C GLY A 317 -9.59 13.47 -35.27
N PRO A 318 -10.63 13.56 -36.12
CA PRO A 318 -11.65 14.59 -35.97
C PRO A 318 -12.37 14.52 -34.62
N LYS A 319 -12.57 13.31 -34.06
CA LYS A 319 -13.19 13.11 -32.74
C LYS A 319 -12.23 13.51 -31.62
N LEU A 320 -10.96 13.12 -31.71
CA LEU A 320 -9.94 13.48 -30.70
C LEU A 320 -9.78 15.01 -30.56
N ARG A 321 -9.78 15.75 -31.66
CA ARG A 321 -9.65 17.23 -31.61
C ARG A 321 -10.78 17.92 -30.85
N ARG A 322 -11.97 17.31 -30.81
CA ARG A 322 -13.16 17.85 -30.12
C ARG A 322 -13.35 17.28 -28.71
N ALA A 323 -12.73 16.14 -28.42
CA ALA A 323 -12.89 15.46 -27.14
C ALA A 323 -12.02 16.10 -26.05
N VAL A 324 -12.57 16.22 -24.83
CA VAL A 324 -11.87 16.76 -23.66
C VAL A 324 -10.54 16.04 -23.41
N ASN A 325 -10.53 14.71 -23.54
CA ASN A 325 -9.36 13.88 -23.29
C ASN A 325 -8.42 13.76 -24.51
N GLY A 326 -8.88 14.17 -25.70
CA GLY A 326 -8.15 13.90 -26.93
C GLY A 326 -6.82 14.63 -27.04
N ARG A 327 -6.67 15.77 -26.35
CA ARG A 327 -5.37 16.48 -26.25
C ARG A 327 -4.27 15.61 -25.63
N HIS A 328 -4.60 14.79 -24.64
CA HIS A 328 -3.64 13.95 -23.93
C HIS A 328 -3.19 12.78 -24.81
N ILE A 329 -4.15 12.15 -25.51
CA ILE A 329 -3.85 11.11 -26.52
C ILE A 329 -2.92 11.64 -27.60
N LEU A 330 -3.22 12.81 -28.17
CA LEU A 330 -2.38 13.44 -29.19
C LEU A 330 -0.99 13.82 -28.65
N GLN A 331 -0.89 14.22 -27.38
CA GLN A 331 0.40 14.53 -26.77
C GLN A 331 1.26 13.27 -26.59
N SER A 332 0.71 12.17 -26.08
CA SER A 332 1.46 10.90 -25.98
C SER A 332 1.85 10.37 -27.37
N ALA A 333 0.95 10.45 -28.36
CA ALA A 333 1.26 10.09 -29.73
C ALA A 333 2.40 10.93 -30.33
N ARG A 334 2.41 12.25 -30.09
CA ARG A 334 3.49 13.14 -30.54
C ARG A 334 4.83 12.78 -29.90
N ARG A 335 4.83 12.49 -28.60
CA ARG A 335 6.05 12.07 -27.88
C ARG A 335 6.60 10.75 -28.41
N LYS A 336 5.73 9.77 -28.72
CA LYS A 336 6.13 8.45 -29.20
C LYS A 336 6.55 8.45 -30.68
N PHE A 337 5.78 9.07 -31.56
CA PHE A 337 5.92 8.92 -33.01
C PHE A 337 6.57 10.11 -33.72
N GLY A 338 6.67 11.28 -33.07
CA GLY A 338 7.30 12.47 -33.64
C GLY A 338 6.76 12.83 -35.03
N SER A 339 7.64 12.89 -36.03
CA SER A 339 7.32 13.26 -37.41
C SER A 339 6.41 12.25 -38.13
N GLN A 340 6.41 10.97 -37.74
CA GLN A 340 5.57 9.94 -38.35
C GLN A 340 4.08 10.20 -38.12
N LEU A 341 3.74 10.85 -37.00
CA LEU A 341 2.37 11.24 -36.70
C LEU A 341 1.85 12.28 -37.70
N SER A 342 2.67 13.28 -38.07
CA SER A 342 2.27 14.35 -38.99
C SER A 342 1.94 13.83 -40.40
N PHE A 343 2.59 12.75 -40.84
CA PHE A 343 2.31 12.10 -42.12
C PHE A 343 0.93 11.42 -42.14
N HIS A 344 0.58 10.71 -41.07
CA HIS A 344 -0.70 9.98 -40.96
C HIS A 344 -1.85 10.85 -40.43
N PHE A 345 -1.51 11.98 -39.81
CA PHE A 345 -2.41 12.87 -39.11
C PHE A 345 -1.98 14.32 -39.39
N PRO A 346 -2.23 14.84 -40.61
CA PRO A 346 -1.89 16.21 -40.93
C PRO A 346 -2.59 17.16 -39.94
N ALA A 347 -1.86 18.17 -39.47
CA ALA A 347 -2.45 19.24 -38.69
C ALA A 347 -3.63 19.80 -39.49
N ALA A 348 -4.77 20.01 -38.83
CA ALA A 348 -5.83 20.80 -39.44
C ALA A 348 -5.17 22.15 -39.79
N SER A 349 -5.23 22.54 -41.06
CA SER A 349 -4.94 23.91 -41.45
C SER A 349 -5.73 24.82 -40.52
N ASP A 350 -5.02 25.65 -39.74
CA ASP A 350 -5.65 26.63 -38.87
C ASP A 350 -6.69 27.39 -39.69
N PRO A 351 -7.95 27.50 -39.22
CA PRO A 351 -8.89 28.39 -39.86
C PRO A 351 -8.36 29.81 -39.63
N LEU A 352 -7.84 30.42 -40.70
CA LEU A 352 -7.57 31.85 -40.81
C LEU A 352 -8.82 32.67 -40.48
#